data_AF-A0A9X8RA05-F1
#
_entry.id   AF-A0A9X8RA05-F1
#
_cell.length_a   1.000
_cell.length_b   1.000
_cell.length_c   1.000
_cell.angle_alpha   90.00
_cell.angle_beta   90.00
_cell.angle_gamma   90.00
#
_symmetry.space_group_name_H-M   'P 1'
#
loop_
_entity.id
_entity.type
_entity.pdbx_description
1 polymer ?
#
loop_
_entity_poly.entity_id
_entity_poly.type
_entity_poly.pdbx_seq_one_letter_code
_entity_poly.pdbx_strand_id
1 'polypeptide(L)'
;MEIHTQGTLQLSESVLSIGALDGIHRGHQALLLKAKERAMKLGVPFVVYTFDPPPKVFFKGCQLLMSVEEKLQRLEMLGVDHVIVGPFDEAFTQKEVPVFIEELKEINPIEIWEGPNFLFGKNRKGTIDVLRRYFKVEVLQPLTCERGEMISSSRIRKLLQQGNYPQAKKLLGAECFTMISMCENPYARKNRLEIH
;
A
#
# COMPACT_ATOMS: atom_id res chain seq x y z
N MET A 1 1.29 0.22 17.54
CA MET A 1 1.70 0.94 16.30
C MET A 1 1.29 2.41 16.43
N GLU A 2 2.10 3.35 15.98
CA GLU A 2 1.75 4.78 15.93
C GLU A 2 1.24 5.20 14.54
N ILE A 3 0.29 6.13 14.48
CA ILE A 3 -0.33 6.59 13.23
C ILE A 3 -0.03 8.07 13.04
N HIS A 4 0.42 8.41 11.84
CA HIS A 4 0.94 9.72 11.46
C HIS A 4 0.23 10.24 10.22
N THR A 5 0.08 11.56 10.13
CA THR A 5 -0.27 12.21 8.87
C THR A 5 1.00 12.51 8.08
N GLN A 6 0.85 12.84 6.79
CA GLN A 6 2.00 13.17 5.96
C GLN A 6 2.79 14.35 6.56
N GLY A 7 4.11 14.17 6.70
CA GLY A 7 5.03 15.22 7.15
C GLY A 7 5.16 15.39 8.66
N THR A 8 4.54 14.52 9.47
CA THR A 8 4.63 14.62 10.96
C THR A 8 5.63 13.65 11.59
N LEU A 9 6.07 12.63 10.87
CA LEU A 9 7.03 11.64 11.37
C LEU A 9 8.45 12.02 10.98
N GLN A 10 9.32 12.15 11.97
CA GLN A 10 10.76 12.26 11.80
C GLN A 10 11.46 11.15 12.57
N LEU A 11 12.40 10.47 11.92
CA LEU A 11 13.15 9.37 12.52
C LEU A 11 14.64 9.49 12.18
N SER A 12 15.48 8.99 13.08
CA SER A 12 16.92 8.97 12.85
C SER A 12 17.32 7.91 11.84
N GLU A 13 16.64 6.76 11.78
CA GLU A 13 16.83 5.70 10.80
C GLU A 13 15.53 4.86 10.73
N SER A 14 15.22 4.27 9.58
CA SER A 14 14.08 3.36 9.45
C SER A 14 14.22 2.34 8.32
N VAL A 15 13.38 1.31 8.34
CA VAL A 15 13.05 0.55 7.13
C VAL A 15 11.66 0.97 6.69
N LEU A 16 11.48 1.23 5.39
CA LEU A 16 10.25 1.77 4.83
C LEU A 16 9.65 0.85 3.77
N SER A 17 8.32 0.75 3.75
CA SER A 17 7.56 0.27 2.59
C SER A 17 6.41 1.23 2.27
N ILE A 18 6.14 1.45 1.00
CA ILE A 18 5.21 2.46 0.47
C ILE A 18 4.20 1.75 -0.44
N GLY A 19 2.91 1.93 -0.20
CA GLY A 19 1.94 1.33 -1.10
C GLY A 19 0.49 1.68 -0.82
N ALA A 20 -0.35 1.44 -1.83
CA ALA A 20 -1.79 1.55 -1.68
C ALA A 20 -2.35 0.56 -0.63
N LEU A 21 -1.73 -0.62 -0.58
CA LEU A 21 -2.01 -1.73 0.34
C LEU A 21 -3.50 -2.12 0.44
N ASP A 22 -4.30 -1.83 -0.59
CA ASP A 22 -5.73 -2.12 -0.57
C ASP A 22 -5.99 -3.64 -0.56
N GLY A 23 -6.62 -4.10 0.53
CA GLY A 23 -6.87 -5.51 0.82
C GLY A 23 -5.76 -6.25 1.59
N ILE A 24 -4.56 -5.67 1.76
CA ILE A 24 -3.36 -6.33 2.37
C ILE A 24 -3.33 -7.83 2.05
N HIS A 25 -3.31 -8.17 0.76
CA HIS A 25 -3.31 -9.55 0.31
C HIS A 25 -1.99 -10.25 0.60
N ARG A 26 -1.91 -11.58 0.39
CA ARG A 26 -0.71 -12.37 0.68
C ARG A 26 0.57 -11.83 0.06
N GLY A 27 0.50 -11.23 -1.13
CA GLY A 27 1.63 -10.52 -1.73
C GLY A 27 2.12 -9.30 -0.93
N HIS A 28 1.21 -8.46 -0.42
CA HIS A 28 1.57 -7.35 0.47
C HIS A 28 2.10 -7.88 1.80
N GLN A 29 1.47 -8.90 2.37
CA GLN A 29 1.92 -9.52 3.63
C GLN A 29 3.35 -10.04 3.51
N ALA A 30 3.69 -10.72 2.40
CA ALA A 30 5.05 -11.19 2.16
C ALA A 30 6.07 -10.05 2.08
N LEU A 31 5.74 -8.95 1.40
CA LEU A 31 6.58 -7.75 1.33
C LEU A 31 6.79 -7.12 2.71
N LEU A 32 5.69 -6.88 3.43
CA LEU A 32 5.71 -6.22 4.74
C LEU A 32 6.41 -7.07 5.80
N LEU A 33 6.19 -8.39 5.83
CA LEU A 33 6.90 -9.30 6.73
C LEU A 33 8.40 -9.32 6.42
N LYS A 34 8.79 -9.26 5.15
CA LYS A 34 10.20 -9.20 4.77
C LYS A 34 10.86 -7.89 5.21
N ALA A 35 10.17 -6.77 5.01
CA ALA A 35 10.62 -5.46 5.48
C ALA A 35 10.72 -5.41 7.02
N LYS A 36 9.74 -5.97 7.75
CA LYS A 36 9.81 -6.09 9.22
C LYS A 36 10.98 -6.95 9.68
N GLU A 37 11.23 -8.09 9.03
CA GLU A 37 12.39 -8.94 9.32
C GLU A 37 13.71 -8.15 9.21
N ARG A 38 13.81 -7.28 8.19
CA ARG A 38 14.99 -6.42 8.00
C ARG A 38 15.10 -5.35 9.07
N ALA A 39 13.99 -4.66 9.37
CA ALA A 39 13.96 -3.65 10.42
C ALA A 39 14.43 -4.22 11.76
N MET A 40 13.94 -5.42 12.13
CA MET A 40 14.37 -6.14 13.33
C MET A 40 15.87 -6.47 13.32
N LYS A 41 16.41 -6.95 12.19
CA LYS A 41 17.85 -7.26 12.07
C LYS A 41 18.74 -6.04 12.15
N LEU A 42 18.25 -4.89 11.70
CA LEU A 42 18.97 -3.62 11.72
C LEU A 42 18.76 -2.86 13.03
N GLY A 43 17.80 -3.26 13.87
CA GLY A 43 17.49 -2.58 15.12
C GLY A 43 16.82 -1.22 14.94
N VAL A 44 16.09 -1.00 13.83
CA VAL A 44 15.44 0.27 13.49
C VAL A 44 13.92 0.10 13.36
N PRO A 45 13.12 1.18 13.51
CA PRO A 45 11.68 1.13 13.30
C PRO A 45 11.28 0.71 11.89
N PHE A 46 10.21 -0.09 11.78
CA PHE A 46 9.53 -0.38 10.53
C PHE A 46 8.38 0.59 10.27
N VAL A 47 8.47 1.31 9.16
CA VAL A 47 7.49 2.31 8.73
C VAL A 47 6.75 1.85 7.49
N VAL A 48 5.43 2.05 7.47
CA VAL A 48 4.61 1.90 6.27
C VAL A 48 4.00 3.23 5.89
N TYR A 49 4.27 3.69 4.66
CA TYR A 49 3.57 4.80 4.05
C TYR A 49 2.43 4.26 3.18
N THR A 50 1.19 4.48 3.60
CA THR A 50 -0.01 4.10 2.85
C THR A 50 -0.88 5.31 2.51
N PHE A 51 -1.91 5.04 1.72
CA PHE A 51 -2.81 6.05 1.18
C PHE A 51 -4.27 5.76 1.54
N ASP A 52 -5.01 6.83 1.78
CA ASP A 52 -6.47 6.82 1.82
C ASP A 52 -7.05 8.01 1.05
N PRO A 53 -7.97 7.79 0.08
CA PRO A 53 -8.32 6.50 -0.50
C PRO A 53 -7.13 5.84 -1.23
N PRO A 54 -7.19 4.52 -1.51
CA PRO A 54 -6.21 3.90 -2.40
C PRO A 54 -6.22 4.54 -3.81
N PRO A 55 -5.07 4.72 -4.48
CA PRO A 55 -4.99 5.39 -5.78
C PRO A 55 -5.93 4.85 -6.86
N LYS A 56 -6.14 3.53 -6.93
CA LYS A 56 -7.08 2.93 -7.89
C LYS A 56 -8.54 3.25 -7.58
N VAL A 57 -8.89 3.41 -6.30
CA VAL A 57 -10.22 3.82 -5.87
C VAL A 57 -10.42 5.29 -6.27
N PHE A 58 -9.44 6.16 -5.98
CA PHE A 58 -9.47 7.56 -6.39
C PHE A 58 -9.59 7.75 -7.92
N PHE A 59 -8.69 7.16 -8.70
CA PHE A 59 -8.64 7.38 -10.15
C PHE A 59 -9.75 6.69 -10.95
N LYS A 60 -10.23 5.53 -10.49
CA LYS A 60 -11.12 4.66 -11.28
C LYS A 60 -12.44 4.34 -10.62
N GLY A 61 -12.72 4.85 -9.41
CA GLY A 61 -13.92 4.50 -8.65
C GLY A 61 -14.05 2.99 -8.39
N CYS A 62 -12.93 2.25 -8.41
CA CYS A 62 -12.94 0.81 -8.20
C CYS A 62 -13.47 0.47 -6.81
N GLN A 63 -14.05 -0.72 -6.65
CA GLN A 63 -14.47 -1.23 -5.35
C GLN A 63 -13.30 -1.18 -4.35
N LEU A 64 -13.54 -0.60 -3.18
CA LEU A 64 -12.63 -0.61 -2.05
C LEU A 64 -12.59 -2.03 -1.46
N LEU A 65 -11.39 -2.60 -1.26
CA LEU A 65 -11.27 -3.97 -0.71
C LEU A 65 -11.22 -4.00 0.82
N MET A 66 -10.89 -2.86 1.44
CA MET A 66 -10.61 -2.75 2.87
C MET A 66 -10.73 -1.29 3.30
N SER A 67 -11.38 -1.04 4.44
CA SER A 67 -11.43 0.30 5.02
C SER A 67 -10.04 0.74 5.53
N VAL A 68 -9.84 2.03 5.79
CA VAL A 68 -8.59 2.50 6.39
C VAL A 68 -8.39 1.92 7.79
N GLU A 69 -9.47 1.76 8.56
CA GLU A 69 -9.45 1.16 9.91
C GLU A 69 -9.00 -0.30 9.86
N GLU A 70 -9.60 -1.12 8.98
CA GLU A 70 -9.20 -2.51 8.78
C GLU A 70 -7.75 -2.62 8.27
N LYS A 71 -7.32 -1.68 7.43
CA LYS A 71 -5.94 -1.59 6.94
C LYS A 71 -4.97 -1.37 8.10
N LEU A 72 -5.27 -0.40 8.96
CA LEU A 72 -4.45 -0.09 10.14
C LEU A 72 -4.37 -1.27 11.11
N GLN A 73 -5.50 -1.93 11.41
CA GLN A 73 -5.51 -3.13 12.26
C GLN A 73 -4.61 -4.24 11.70
N ARG A 74 -4.66 -4.48 10.39
CA ARG A 74 -3.80 -5.49 9.76
C ARG A 74 -2.33 -5.10 9.73
N LEU A 75 -2.01 -3.83 9.54
CA LEU A 75 -0.63 -3.35 9.61
C LEU A 75 -0.06 -3.53 11.02
N GLU A 76 -0.86 -3.26 12.05
CA GLU A 76 -0.48 -3.52 13.44
C GLU A 76 -0.22 -5.01 13.69
N MET A 77 -1.09 -5.90 13.20
CA MET A 77 -0.90 -7.36 13.31
C MET A 77 0.34 -7.88 12.55
N LEU A 78 0.80 -7.16 11.52
CA LEU A 78 2.05 -7.46 10.81
C LEU A 78 3.29 -6.87 11.50
N GLY A 79 3.12 -6.22 12.65
CA GLY A 79 4.20 -5.68 13.46
C GLY A 79 4.77 -4.36 12.93
N VAL A 80 3.98 -3.56 12.21
CA VAL A 80 4.41 -2.21 11.81
C VAL A 80 4.54 -1.30 13.03
N ASP A 81 5.62 -0.55 13.12
CA ASP A 81 5.90 0.33 14.26
C ASP A 81 5.22 1.70 14.05
N HIS A 82 5.38 2.29 12.86
CA HIS A 82 4.73 3.54 12.45
C HIS A 82 4.02 3.41 11.10
N VAL A 83 2.83 4.02 10.99
CA VAL A 83 2.10 4.15 9.72
C VAL A 83 1.89 5.62 9.40
N ILE A 84 2.25 6.03 8.18
CA ILE A 84 1.85 7.31 7.60
C ILE A 84 0.65 7.06 6.70
N VAL A 85 -0.47 7.73 6.97
CA VAL A 85 -1.65 7.74 6.09
C VAL A 85 -1.67 9.05 5.32
N GLY A 86 -1.20 9.01 4.08
CA GLY A 86 -1.25 10.17 3.18
C GLY A 86 -2.64 10.32 2.53
N PRO A 87 -3.22 11.53 2.51
CA PRO A 87 -4.42 11.78 1.72
C PRO A 87 -4.07 11.62 0.24
N PHE A 88 -4.77 10.73 -0.46
CA PHE A 88 -4.61 10.58 -1.90
C PHE A 88 -5.65 11.41 -2.63
N ASP A 89 -5.38 12.71 -2.71
CA ASP A 89 -6.23 13.73 -3.32
C ASP A 89 -5.58 14.35 -4.57
N GLU A 90 -6.22 15.36 -5.15
CA GLU A 90 -5.71 16.06 -6.32
C GLU A 90 -4.31 16.67 -6.07
N ALA A 91 -4.07 17.23 -4.88
CA ALA A 91 -2.78 17.79 -4.52
C ALA A 91 -1.69 16.70 -4.53
N PHE A 92 -1.98 15.53 -3.98
CA PHE A 92 -1.05 14.39 -4.01
C PHE A 92 -0.76 13.93 -5.46
N THR A 93 -1.77 13.92 -6.35
CA THR A 93 -1.54 13.53 -7.76
C THR A 93 -0.62 14.48 -8.52
N GLN A 94 -0.56 15.76 -8.10
CA GLN A 94 0.31 16.77 -8.71
C GLN A 94 1.70 16.82 -8.09
N LYS A 95 1.94 16.07 -7.01
CA LYS A 95 3.22 16.07 -6.30
C LYS A 95 4.36 15.60 -7.19
N GLU A 96 5.34 16.46 -7.41
CA GLU A 96 6.52 16.13 -8.22
C GLU A 96 7.44 15.16 -7.48
N VAL A 97 8.22 14.40 -8.23
CA VAL A 97 9.17 13.40 -7.69
C VAL A 97 10.09 13.99 -6.62
N PRO A 98 10.77 15.13 -6.82
CA PRO A 98 11.69 15.66 -5.82
C PRO A 98 11.00 15.99 -4.50
N VAL A 99 9.75 16.50 -4.56
CA VAL A 99 8.97 16.83 -3.35
C VAL A 99 8.71 15.57 -2.53
N PHE A 100 8.29 14.48 -3.18
CA PHE A 100 8.08 13.22 -2.47
C PHE A 100 9.39 12.64 -1.93
N ILE A 101 10.51 12.77 -2.65
CA ILE A 101 11.83 12.34 -2.15
C ILE A 101 12.24 13.10 -0.88
N GLU A 102 12.04 14.41 -0.83
CA GLU A 102 12.33 15.19 0.39
C GLU A 102 11.44 14.74 1.56
N GLU A 103 10.14 14.48 1.32
CA GLU A 103 9.27 13.90 2.35
C GLU A 103 9.78 12.55 2.87
N LEU A 104 10.32 11.69 1.99
CA LEU A 104 10.87 10.41 2.42
C LEU A 104 12.15 10.57 3.24
N LYS A 105 12.96 11.62 2.99
CA LYS A 105 14.20 11.87 3.75
C LYS A 105 13.94 12.20 5.21
N GLU A 106 12.81 12.83 5.54
CA GLU A 106 12.42 13.11 6.94
C GLU A 106 12.25 11.83 7.78
N ILE A 107 11.91 10.71 7.13
CA ILE A 107 11.73 9.38 7.75
C ILE A 107 13.08 8.63 7.83
N ASN A 108 14.13 9.18 7.22
CA ASN A 108 15.47 8.63 7.06
C ASN A 108 15.55 7.10 6.81
N PRO A 109 14.98 6.59 5.70
CA PRO A 109 14.98 5.16 5.43
C PRO A 109 16.37 4.67 4.99
N ILE A 110 16.94 3.74 5.77
CA ILE A 110 18.19 3.05 5.44
C ILE A 110 17.95 1.86 4.49
N GLU A 111 16.73 1.34 4.43
CA GLU A 111 16.25 0.42 3.40
C GLU A 111 14.80 0.74 3.02
N ILE A 112 14.50 0.75 1.71
CA ILE A 112 13.13 0.80 1.19
C ILE A 112 12.81 -0.54 0.52
N TRP A 113 11.69 -1.16 0.90
CA TRP A 113 11.24 -2.46 0.38
C TRP A 113 9.99 -2.31 -0.46
N GLU A 114 10.09 -2.64 -1.75
CA GLU A 114 9.01 -2.47 -2.72
C GLU A 114 8.79 -3.67 -3.66
N GLY A 115 7.63 -3.66 -4.32
CA GLY A 115 7.40 -4.49 -5.50
C GLY A 115 8.04 -3.88 -6.77
N PRO A 116 8.29 -4.68 -7.82
CA PRO A 116 8.97 -4.21 -9.03
C PRO A 116 8.20 -3.15 -9.82
N ASN A 117 6.90 -3.02 -9.58
CA ASN A 117 6.00 -2.10 -10.29
C ASN A 117 5.68 -0.83 -9.48
N PHE A 118 6.47 -0.51 -8.46
CA PHE A 118 6.27 0.70 -7.67
C PHE A 118 6.50 1.96 -8.52
N LEU A 119 5.52 2.86 -8.49
CA LEU A 119 5.52 4.12 -9.22
C LEU A 119 4.98 5.22 -8.33
N PHE A 120 5.57 6.41 -8.40
CA PHE A 120 5.18 7.57 -7.59
C PHE A 120 5.41 8.89 -8.32
N GLY A 121 4.98 9.98 -7.69
CA GLY A 121 5.06 11.33 -8.25
C GLY A 121 4.12 11.55 -9.44
N LYS A 122 4.03 12.82 -9.84
CA LYS A 122 3.18 13.28 -10.92
C LYS A 122 3.45 12.50 -12.20
N ASN A 123 2.37 12.07 -12.85
CA ASN A 123 2.41 11.27 -14.07
C ASN A 123 3.23 9.97 -13.95
N ARG A 124 3.42 9.44 -12.72
CA ARG A 124 4.18 8.21 -12.44
C ARG A 124 5.64 8.27 -12.93
N LYS A 125 6.24 9.47 -12.88
CA LYS A 125 7.65 9.68 -13.28
C LYS A 125 8.65 9.10 -12.29
N GLY A 126 8.24 8.89 -11.04
CA GLY A 126 9.04 8.20 -10.03
C GLY A 126 8.95 6.70 -10.23
N THR A 127 10.11 6.05 -10.36
CA THR A 127 10.26 4.59 -10.49
C THR A 127 11.20 4.05 -9.42
N ILE A 128 11.33 2.72 -9.30
CA ILE A 128 12.35 2.09 -8.45
C ILE A 128 13.76 2.64 -8.77
N ASP A 129 14.10 2.81 -10.04
CA ASP A 129 15.43 3.31 -10.43
C ASP A 129 15.64 4.77 -10.04
N VAL A 130 14.57 5.57 -9.97
CA VAL A 130 14.63 6.91 -9.41
C VAL A 130 14.87 6.85 -7.90
N LEU A 131 14.14 6.02 -7.15
CA LEU A 131 14.35 5.86 -5.71
C LEU A 131 15.78 5.41 -5.38
N ARG A 132 16.34 4.49 -6.16
CA ARG A 132 17.71 3.95 -5.99
C ARG A 132 18.81 5.02 -6.07
N ARG A 133 18.53 6.19 -6.66
CA ARG A 133 19.48 7.31 -6.68
C ARG A 133 19.60 8.00 -5.32
N TYR A 134 18.62 7.81 -4.44
CA TYR A 134 18.52 8.50 -3.15
C TYR A 134 18.58 7.55 -1.96
N PHE A 135 18.11 6.31 -2.12
CA PHE A 135 17.97 5.34 -1.03
C PHE A 135 18.44 3.95 -1.46
N LYS A 136 18.78 3.09 -0.49
CA LYS A 136 18.94 1.66 -0.74
C LYS A 136 17.56 1.03 -0.93
N VAL A 137 17.29 0.47 -2.11
CA VAL A 137 15.99 -0.11 -2.45
C VAL A 137 16.11 -1.59 -2.77
N GLU A 138 15.40 -2.41 -2.00
CA GLU A 138 15.25 -3.84 -2.19
C GLU A 138 13.90 -4.14 -2.84
N VAL A 139 13.89 -5.08 -3.78
CA VAL A 139 12.69 -5.43 -4.54
C VAL A 139 12.28 -6.87 -4.24
N LEU A 140 11.07 -7.05 -3.73
CA LEU A 140 10.47 -8.37 -3.57
C LEU A 140 9.62 -8.72 -4.79
N GLN A 141 9.87 -9.88 -5.37
CA GLN A 141 9.09 -10.37 -6.50
C GLN A 141 7.64 -10.66 -6.09
N PRO A 142 6.65 -10.38 -6.97
CA PRO A 142 5.25 -10.62 -6.66
C PRO A 142 4.98 -12.09 -6.32
N LEU A 143 4.21 -12.30 -5.25
CA LEU A 143 3.79 -13.65 -4.85
C LEU A 143 2.78 -14.23 -5.86
N THR A 144 2.98 -15.49 -6.25
CA THR A 144 2.05 -16.26 -7.06
C THR A 144 1.24 -17.23 -6.20
N CYS A 145 0.01 -17.54 -6.62
CA CYS A 145 -0.76 -18.63 -6.01
C CYS A 145 -0.30 -19.99 -6.54
N GLU A 146 -0.83 -21.08 -5.98
CA GLU A 146 -0.54 -22.48 -6.40
C GLU A 146 -0.68 -22.72 -7.92
N ARG A 147 -1.55 -21.96 -8.61
CA ARG A 147 -1.73 -22.04 -10.07
C ARG A 147 -0.72 -21.22 -10.88
N GLY A 148 0.33 -20.68 -10.25
CA GLY A 148 1.33 -19.81 -10.88
C GLY A 148 0.86 -18.37 -11.17
N GLU A 149 -0.40 -18.04 -10.90
CA GLU A 149 -0.93 -16.69 -11.17
C GLU A 149 -0.58 -15.70 -10.06
N MET A 150 -0.15 -14.49 -10.45
CA MET A 150 0.15 -13.39 -9.52
C MET A 150 -1.04 -13.05 -8.61
N ILE A 151 -0.75 -12.80 -7.34
CA ILE A 151 -1.70 -12.29 -6.35
C ILE A 151 -1.69 -10.76 -6.39
N SER A 152 -2.84 -10.14 -6.65
CA SER A 152 -2.96 -8.67 -6.69
C SER A 152 -4.37 -8.19 -6.32
N SER A 153 -4.50 -6.96 -5.82
CA SER A 153 -5.81 -6.33 -5.56
C SER A 153 -6.69 -6.24 -6.82
N SER A 154 -6.11 -6.20 -8.02
CA SER A 154 -6.91 -6.16 -9.26
C SER A 154 -7.58 -7.51 -9.53
N ARG A 155 -6.84 -8.61 -9.32
CA ARG A 155 -7.37 -9.97 -9.44
C ARG A 155 -8.42 -10.26 -8.37
N ILE A 156 -8.17 -9.81 -7.14
CA ILE A 156 -9.11 -9.96 -6.03
C ILE A 156 -10.44 -9.25 -6.34
N ARG A 157 -10.40 -7.99 -6.81
CA ARG A 157 -11.61 -7.28 -7.25
C ARG A 157 -12.37 -8.04 -8.34
N LYS A 158 -11.66 -8.57 -9.34
CA LYS A 158 -12.28 -9.37 -10.41
C LYS A 158 -12.98 -10.61 -9.85
N LEU A 159 -12.35 -11.33 -8.92
CA LEU A 159 -12.96 -12.50 -8.28
C LEU A 159 -14.21 -12.13 -7.49
N LEU A 160 -14.18 -11.01 -6.74
CA LEU A 160 -15.35 -10.52 -5.99
C LEU A 160 -16.50 -10.13 -6.93
N GLN A 161 -16.21 -9.42 -8.03
CA GLN A 161 -17.19 -9.08 -9.05
C GLN A 161 -17.83 -10.30 -9.72
N GLN A 162 -17.08 -11.41 -9.81
CA GLN A 162 -17.55 -12.68 -10.35
C GLN A 162 -18.26 -13.56 -9.30
N GLY A 163 -18.43 -13.09 -8.05
CA GLY A 163 -19.01 -13.87 -6.96
C GLY A 163 -18.10 -14.99 -6.43
N ASN A 164 -16.83 -15.04 -6.83
CA ASN A 164 -15.88 -16.05 -6.38
C ASN A 164 -15.19 -15.62 -5.07
N TYR A 165 -15.99 -15.50 -4.02
CA TYR A 165 -15.54 -15.14 -2.67
C TYR A 165 -14.53 -16.13 -2.07
N PRO A 166 -14.65 -17.46 -2.23
CA PRO A 166 -13.69 -18.40 -1.66
C PRO A 166 -12.27 -18.17 -2.19
N GLN A 167 -12.11 -17.98 -3.51
CA GLN A 167 -10.81 -17.72 -4.09
C GLN A 167 -10.28 -16.34 -3.66
N ALA A 168 -11.13 -15.31 -3.61
CA ALA A 168 -10.74 -13.99 -3.12
C ALA A 168 -10.20 -14.05 -1.67
N LYS A 169 -10.90 -14.77 -0.77
CA LYS A 169 -10.46 -15.01 0.62
C LYS A 169 -9.10 -15.69 0.68
N LYS A 170 -8.87 -16.72 -0.14
CA LYS A 170 -7.58 -17.43 -0.23
C LYS A 170 -6.44 -16.50 -0.66
N LEU A 171 -6.69 -15.60 -1.61
CA LEU A 171 -5.69 -14.62 -2.07
C LEU A 171 -5.41 -13.52 -1.03
N LEU A 172 -6.43 -13.14 -0.26
CA LEU A 172 -6.32 -12.19 0.84
C LEU A 172 -5.62 -12.78 2.07
N GLY A 173 -5.54 -14.11 2.20
CA GLY A 173 -5.01 -14.76 3.40
C GLY A 173 -5.98 -14.67 4.59
N ALA A 174 -7.29 -14.53 4.32
CA ALA A 174 -8.33 -14.27 5.31
C ALA A 174 -8.72 -15.49 6.17
N GLU A 175 -8.02 -16.62 6.07
CA GLU A 175 -8.18 -17.71 7.05
C GLU A 175 -7.60 -17.33 8.43
N CYS A 176 -6.69 -16.34 8.49
CA CYS A 176 -6.12 -15.80 9.73
C CYS A 176 -6.78 -14.50 10.24
N PHE A 177 -7.71 -13.90 9.49
CA PHE A 177 -8.29 -12.59 9.83
C PHE A 177 -9.79 -12.60 9.53
N THR A 178 -10.61 -12.44 10.56
CA THR A 178 -12.07 -12.56 10.51
C THR A 178 -12.71 -11.63 9.49
N MET A 179 -13.73 -12.17 8.81
CA MET A 179 -14.71 -11.57 7.89
C MET A 179 -14.27 -10.35 7.06
N ILE A 180 -14.11 -10.59 5.74
CA ILE A 180 -14.22 -9.52 4.73
C ILE A 180 -15.65 -8.97 4.81
N SER A 181 -15.81 -7.83 5.48
CA SER A 181 -16.96 -6.96 5.24
C SER A 181 -16.86 -6.48 3.80
N MET A 182 -17.95 -6.49 3.03
CA MET A 182 -17.94 -5.73 1.78
C MET A 182 -17.90 -4.26 2.17
N CYS A 183 -16.72 -3.65 2.09
CA CYS A 183 -16.61 -2.21 2.27
C CYS A 183 -17.41 -1.53 1.16
N GLU A 184 -18.43 -0.76 1.56
CA GLU A 184 -18.96 0.25 0.66
C GLU A 184 -17.81 1.17 0.26
N ASN A 185 -17.79 1.61 -0.99
CA ASN A 185 -16.81 2.56 -1.46
C ASN A 185 -17.35 3.98 -1.23
N PRO A 186 -17.01 4.68 -0.12
CA PRO A 186 -17.51 6.03 0.13
C PRO A 186 -16.98 7.04 -0.91
N TYR A 187 -15.94 6.67 -1.66
CA TYR A 187 -15.33 7.48 -2.71
C TYR A 187 -15.93 7.21 -4.10
N ALA A 188 -16.93 6.34 -4.22
CA ALA A 188 -17.62 6.13 -5.49
C ALA A 188 -18.26 7.45 -5.91
N ARG A 189 -17.72 8.08 -6.96
CA ARG A 189 -18.36 9.25 -7.58
C ARG A 189 -19.75 8.79 -8.01
N LYS A 190 -20.81 9.31 -7.38
CA LYS A 190 -22.18 9.19 -7.91
C LYS A 190 -22.11 9.64 -9.36
N ASN A 191 -22.42 8.76 -10.31
CA ASN A 191 -22.51 9.12 -11.71
C ASN A 191 -23.37 10.39 -11.79
N ARG A 192 -22.74 11.50 -12.17
CA ARG A 192 -23.46 12.69 -12.57
C ARG A 192 -24.15 12.29 -13.87
N LEU A 193 -25.45 12.03 -13.77
CA LEU A 193 -26.36 12.04 -14.91
C LEU A 193 -26.25 13.43 -15.53
N GLU A 194 -25.52 13.52 -16.65
CA GLU A 194 -25.73 14.52 -17.69
C GLU A 194 -26.25 13.69 -18.87
N ILE A 195 -27.57 13.45 -18.95
CA ILE A 195 -28.55 14.24 -19.71
C ILE A 195 -27.97 14.66 -21.07
N HIS A 196 -28.56 14.07 -22.13
CA HIS A 196 -28.38 14.42 -23.54
C HIS A 196 -28.59 15.91 -23.81
#